data_AF-A0A917CAW0-F1
#
_entry.id   AF-A0A917CAW0-F1
#
_cell.length_a   1.000
_cell.length_b   1.000
_cell.length_c   1.000
_cell.angle_alpha   90.00
_cell.angle_beta   90.00
_cell.angle_gamma   90.00
#
_symmetry.space_group_name_H-M   'P 1'
#
loop_
_entity.id
_entity.type
_entity.pdbx_description
1 polymer ?
#
loop_
_entity_poly.entity_id
_entity_poly.type
_entity_poly.pdbx_seq_one_letter_code
_entity_poly.pdbx_strand_id
1 'polypeptide(L)'
;MKAHIAQIIMDHDVPETYISNILNYGCVSGTVPELTYYHDTHKFFDEHYDEIEEIREDWEFQTGMPINIKGDLKNYLAWFAFEHVVYQIANEAELDY
;
A
#
# COMPACT_ATOMS: atom_id res chain seq x y z
N MET A 1 -3.19 -3.20 -10.01
CA MET A 1 -2.67 -3.23 -8.63
C MET A 1 -3.40 -4.15 -7.63
N LYS A 2 -4.70 -3.99 -7.34
CA LYS A 2 -5.38 -4.72 -6.22
C LYS A 2 -5.25 -6.25 -6.23
N ALA A 3 -5.46 -6.89 -7.39
CA ALA A 3 -5.30 -8.35 -7.51
C ALA A 3 -3.87 -8.82 -7.23
N HIS A 4 -2.86 -8.02 -7.60
CA HIS A 4 -1.46 -8.31 -7.31
C HIS A 4 -1.20 -8.27 -5.80
N ILE A 5 -1.70 -7.25 -5.10
CA ILE A 5 -1.59 -7.14 -3.64
C ILE A 5 -2.34 -8.26 -2.92
N ALA A 6 -3.54 -8.62 -3.40
CA ALA A 6 -4.28 -9.75 -2.86
C ALA A 6 -3.50 -11.07 -2.99
N GLN A 7 -2.79 -11.28 -4.10
CA GLN A 7 -1.91 -12.45 -4.26
C GLN A 7 -0.77 -12.45 -3.24
N ILE A 8 -0.09 -11.31 -3.04
CA ILE A 8 0.98 -11.17 -2.02
C ILE A 8 0.45 -11.55 -0.63
N ILE A 9 -0.73 -11.03 -0.26
CA ILE A 9 -1.38 -11.35 1.02
C ILE A 9 -1.64 -12.86 1.15
N MET A 10 -2.15 -13.49 0.10
CA MET A 10 -2.49 -14.92 0.09
C MET A 10 -1.26 -15.84 0.08
N ASP A 11 -0.10 -15.34 -0.35
CA ASP A 11 1.16 -16.07 -0.36
C ASP A 11 1.83 -16.12 1.03
N HIS A 12 1.32 -15.36 2.01
CA HIS A 12 1.77 -15.43 3.40
C HIS A 12 1.02 -16.48 4.22
N ASP A 13 1.75 -17.15 5.14
CA ASP A 13 1.24 -18.26 5.96
C ASP A 13 -0.01 -17.90 6.78
N VAL A 14 -0.09 -16.65 7.27
CA VAL A 14 -1.21 -16.12 8.04
C VAL A 14 -1.61 -14.75 7.49
N PRO A 15 -2.47 -14.70 6.46
CA PRO A 15 -2.86 -13.47 5.77
C PRO A 15 -3.39 -12.37 6.69
N GLU A 16 -4.20 -12.74 7.69
CA GLU A 16 -4.81 -11.79 8.63
C GLU A 16 -3.76 -11.11 9.51
N THR A 17 -2.73 -11.85 9.95
CA THR A 17 -1.62 -11.29 10.72
C THR A 17 -0.77 -10.37 9.86
N TYR A 18 -0.55 -10.73 8.59
CA TYR A 18 0.18 -9.89 7.65
C TYR A 18 -0.55 -8.55 7.40
N ILE A 19 -1.86 -8.62 7.12
CA ILE A 19 -2.72 -7.44 6.98
C ILE A 19 -2.66 -6.57 8.25
N SER A 20 -2.87 -7.17 9.43
CA SER A 20 -2.87 -6.43 10.70
C SER A 20 -1.52 -5.73 10.95
N ASN A 21 -0.40 -6.38 10.65
CA ASN A 21 0.92 -5.75 10.78
C ASN A 21 1.08 -4.53 9.85
N ILE A 22 0.61 -4.62 8.60
CA ILE A 22 0.66 -3.49 7.66
C ILE A 22 -0.21 -2.34 8.17
N LEU A 23 -1.45 -2.63 8.62
CA LEU A 23 -2.39 -1.57 9.04
C LEU A 23 -1.99 -0.91 10.36
N ASN A 24 -1.27 -1.61 11.25
CA ASN A 24 -0.81 -1.08 12.52
C ASN A 24 0.57 -0.41 12.46
N TYR A 25 1.46 -0.86 11.55
CA TYR A 25 2.87 -0.42 11.53
C TYR A 25 3.32 0.21 10.20
N GLY A 26 2.54 0.05 9.13
CA GLY A 26 2.85 0.53 7.78
C GLY A 26 3.98 -0.23 7.10
N CYS A 27 4.17 -0.01 5.79
CA CYS A 27 5.27 -0.54 5.00
C CYS A 27 6.64 -0.09 5.52
N VAL A 28 6.70 1.09 6.15
CA VAL A 28 7.92 1.65 6.76
C VAL A 28 8.54 0.73 7.82
N SER A 29 7.76 -0.17 8.41
CA SER A 29 8.23 -1.15 9.40
C SER A 29 9.08 -2.27 8.80
N GLY A 30 9.15 -2.39 7.47
CA GLY A 30 9.78 -3.51 6.78
C GLY A 30 8.92 -4.78 6.75
N THR A 31 7.63 -4.68 7.11
CA THR A 31 6.67 -5.80 7.05
C THR A 31 6.42 -6.29 5.62
N VAL A 32 6.67 -5.46 4.61
CA VAL A 32 6.49 -5.79 3.18
C VAL A 32 7.88 -5.95 2.53
N PRO A 33 8.44 -7.17 2.43
CA PRO A 33 9.76 -7.39 1.84
C PRO A 33 9.88 -6.86 0.40
N GLU A 34 8.80 -6.95 -0.38
CA GLU A 34 8.68 -6.50 -1.76
C GLU A 34 8.80 -4.99 -1.92
N LEU A 35 8.66 -4.22 -0.83
CA LEU A 35 8.71 -2.76 -0.82
C LEU A 35 9.75 -2.23 0.16
N THR A 36 10.75 -3.04 0.54
CA THR A 36 11.78 -2.64 1.51
C THR A 36 12.92 -1.83 0.87
N TYR A 37 13.29 -2.13 -0.39
CA TYR A 37 14.37 -1.43 -1.09
C TYR A 37 13.84 -0.41 -2.09
N TYR A 38 14.55 0.71 -2.24
CA TYR A 38 14.16 1.77 -3.19
C TYR A 38 14.02 1.29 -4.63
N HIS A 39 14.85 0.33 -5.08
CA HIS A 39 14.71 -0.19 -6.44
C HIS A 39 13.39 -0.93 -6.63
N ASP A 40 12.90 -1.62 -5.60
CA ASP A 40 11.64 -2.33 -5.65
C ASP A 40 10.45 -1.38 -5.56
N THR A 41 10.52 -0.39 -4.66
CA THR A 41 9.44 0.61 -4.56
C THR A 41 9.34 1.47 -5.81
N HIS A 42 10.47 1.79 -6.45
CA HIS A 42 10.48 2.50 -7.73
C HIS A 42 9.89 1.65 -8.85
N LYS A 43 10.25 0.37 -8.91
CA LYS A 43 9.69 -0.56 -9.89
C LYS A 43 8.19 -0.72 -9.69
N PHE A 44 7.73 -0.93 -8.46
CA PHE A 44 6.31 -1.03 -8.14
C PHE A 44 5.55 0.24 -8.52
N PHE A 45 6.11 1.41 -8.21
CA PHE A 45 5.54 2.70 -8.60
C PHE A 45 5.40 2.83 -10.11
N ASP A 46 6.44 2.50 -10.87
CA ASP A 46 6.42 2.61 -12.33
C ASP A 46 5.45 1.59 -12.98
N GLU A 47 5.29 0.40 -12.39
CA GLU A 47 4.40 -0.65 -12.88
C GLU A 47 2.91 -0.37 -12.63
N HIS A 48 2.57 0.31 -11.52
CA HIS A 48 1.19 0.59 -11.11
C HIS A 48 0.90 2.11 -11.04
N TYR A 49 1.63 2.91 -11.82
CA TYR A 49 1.62 4.38 -11.74
C TYR A 49 0.21 4.97 -11.82
N ASP A 50 -0.58 4.54 -12.82
CA ASP A 50 -1.92 5.08 -13.06
C ASP A 50 -2.85 4.81 -11.86
N GLU A 51 -2.81 3.59 -11.30
CA GLU A 51 -3.64 3.25 -10.14
C GLU A 51 -3.18 3.96 -8.85
N ILE A 52 -1.87 4.17 -8.70
CA ILE A 52 -1.31 4.92 -7.56
C ILE A 52 -1.76 6.38 -7.61
N GLU A 53 -1.72 7.01 -8.78
CA GLU A 53 -2.16 8.39 -8.95
C GLU A 53 -3.68 8.53 -8.78
N GLU A 54 -4.47 7.57 -9.28
CA GLU A 54 -5.93 7.54 -9.05
C GLU A 54 -6.24 7.51 -7.54
N ILE A 55 -5.57 6.63 -6.77
CA ILE A 55 -5.75 6.57 -5.31
C ILE A 55 -5.31 7.88 -4.63
N ARG A 56 -4.21 8.49 -5.09
CA ARG A 56 -3.74 9.77 -4.57
C ARG A 56 -4.78 10.86 -4.80
N GLU A 57 -5.28 11.00 -6.03
CA GLU A 57 -6.28 12.01 -6.40
C GLU A 57 -7.60 11.81 -5.65
N ASP A 58 -8.08 10.58 -5.54
CA ASP A 58 -9.28 10.24 -4.79
C ASP A 58 -9.12 10.58 -3.30
N TRP A 59 -7.98 10.26 -2.70
CA TRP A 59 -7.71 10.59 -1.30
C TRP A 59 -7.65 12.10 -1.08
N GLU A 60 -6.98 12.85 -1.96
CA GLU A 60 -6.92 14.31 -1.87
C GLU A 60 -8.29 14.96 -2.06
N PHE A 61 -9.10 14.44 -2.98
CA PHE A 61 -10.47 14.88 -3.19
C PHE A 61 -11.36 14.62 -1.96
N GLN A 62 -11.28 13.42 -1.38
CA GLN A 62 -12.09 13.04 -0.22
C GLN A 62 -11.70 13.80 1.06
N THR A 63 -10.40 14.06 1.26
CA THR A 63 -9.91 14.74 2.47
C THR A 63 -9.87 16.26 2.33
N GLY A 64 -9.90 16.77 1.08
CA GLY A 64 -9.70 18.18 0.78
C GLY A 64 -8.27 18.68 1.06
N MET A 65 -7.31 17.77 1.26
CA MET A 65 -5.92 18.08 1.59
C MET A 65 -4.97 17.40 0.60
N PRO A 66 -3.94 18.10 0.10
CA PRO A 66 -2.93 17.47 -0.74
C PRO A 66 -2.10 16.47 0.08
N ILE A 67 -1.62 15.41 -0.56
CA ILE A 67 -0.74 14.45 0.10
C ILE A 67 0.63 15.12 0.36
N ASN A 68 1.12 15.05 1.60
CA ASN A 68 2.40 15.64 1.97
C ASN A 68 3.52 14.62 1.81
N ILE A 69 4.10 14.57 0.61
CA ILE A 69 5.15 13.64 0.22
C ILE A 69 6.44 13.94 1.00
N LYS A 70 6.95 12.93 1.72
CA LYS A 70 8.20 13.04 2.49
C LYS A 70 9.26 12.12 1.91
N GLY A 71 10.44 12.67 1.63
CA GLY A 71 11.57 11.90 1.12
C GLY A 71 11.42 11.56 -0.35
N ASP A 72 11.68 10.31 -0.70
CA ASP A 72 11.61 9.84 -2.09
C ASP A 72 10.15 9.68 -2.54
N LEU A 73 9.81 10.33 -3.66
CA LEU A 73 8.45 10.39 -4.20
C LEU A 73 7.86 9.00 -4.48
N LYS A 74 8.59 8.19 -5.26
CA LYS A 74 8.10 6.89 -5.72
C LYS A 74 7.94 5.94 -4.56
N ASN A 75 8.89 5.94 -3.63
CA ASN A 75 8.82 5.17 -2.41
C ASN A 75 7.60 5.54 -1.56
N TYR A 76 7.41 6.85 -1.33
CA TYR A 76 6.32 7.34 -0.50
C TYR A 76 4.96 6.96 -1.08
N LEU A 77 4.76 7.20 -2.37
CA LEU A 77 3.49 6.90 -3.04
C LEU A 77 3.25 5.40 -3.23
N ALA A 78 4.30 4.60 -3.45
CA ALA A 78 4.18 3.14 -3.49
C ALA A 78 3.71 2.58 -2.14
N TRP A 79 4.31 3.01 -1.02
CA TRP A 79 3.86 2.60 0.32
C TRP A 79 2.45 3.07 0.62
N PHE A 80 2.15 4.34 0.36
CA PHE A 80 0.82 4.90 0.59
C PHE A 80 -0.27 4.12 -0.17
N ALA A 81 -0.08 3.88 -1.47
CA ALA A 81 -1.05 3.16 -2.28
C ALA A 81 -1.17 1.69 -1.87
N PHE A 82 -0.05 1.03 -1.53
CA PHE A 82 -0.08 -0.35 -1.05
C PHE A 82 -0.89 -0.47 0.25
N GLU A 83 -0.59 0.37 1.25
CA GLU A 83 -1.32 0.42 2.52
C GLU A 83 -2.81 0.71 2.32
N HIS A 84 -3.14 1.63 1.40
CA HIS A 84 -4.53 1.96 1.08
C HIS A 84 -5.29 0.77 0.49
N VAL A 85 -4.67 0.03 -0.43
CA VAL A 85 -5.29 -1.17 -1.01
C VAL A 85 -5.44 -2.30 0.02
N VAL A 86 -4.45 -2.48 0.91
CA VAL A 86 -4.56 -3.45 2.01
C VAL A 86 -5.74 -3.09 2.93
N TYR A 87 -5.93 -1.81 3.24
CA TYR A 87 -7.07 -1.31 4.00
C TYR A 87 -8.41 -1.62 3.30
N GLN A 88 -8.49 -1.38 1.99
CA GLN A 88 -9.69 -1.71 1.20
C GLN A 88 -10.00 -3.21 1.24
N ILE A 89 -8.98 -4.07 1.06
CA ILE A 89 -9.13 -5.53 1.11
C ILE A 89 -9.60 -5.96 2.51
N ALA A 90 -9.02 -5.41 3.57
CA ALA A 90 -9.39 -5.74 4.94
C ALA A 90 -10.85 -5.37 5.25
N ASN A 91 -11.30 -4.20 4.80
CA ASN A 91 -12.68 -3.76 4.95
C ASN A 91 -13.67 -4.64 4.17
N GLU A 92 -13.33 -5.02 2.94
CA GLU A 92 -14.16 -5.92 2.12
C GLU A 92 -14.24 -7.33 2.71
N ALA A 93 -13.19 -7.76 3.40
CA ALA A 93 -13.12 -9.03 4.11
C ALA A 93 -13.70 -8.98 5.54
N GLU A 94 -14.22 -7.82 5.98
CA GLU A 94 -14.77 -7.61 7.33
C GLU A 94 -13.80 -8.03 8.45
N LEU A 95 -12.50 -7.77 8.27
CA LEU A 95 -11.48 -8.09 9.27
C LEU A 95 -11.45 -7.04 10.39
N ASP A 96 -11.36 -7.50 11.63
CA ASP A 96 -10.99 -6.68 12.78
C ASP A 96 -9.46 -6.64 12.89
N TYR A 97 -8.86 -5.45 12.85
CA TYR A 97 -7.39 -5.26 12.82
C TYR A 97 -6.90 -4.10 13.70
#